data_AF-K2M9G9-F1
#
_entry.id   AF-K2M9G9-F1
#
_cell.length_a   1.000
_cell.length_b   1.000
_cell.length_c   1.000
_cell.angle_alpha   90.00
_cell.angle_beta   90.00
_cell.angle_gamma   90.00
#
_symmetry.space_group_name_H-M   'P 1'
#
loop_
_entity.id
_entity.type
_entity.pdbx_description
1 polymer ?
#
loop_
_entity_poly.entity_id
_entity_poly.type
_entity_poly.pdbx_seq_one_letter_code
_entity_poly.pdbx_strand_id
1 'polypeptide(L)'
;MPESFSIVGAHIRLSANLLVRLGAPLSAIWMGSYLLHILLLRGAVEIGFLSRFAGLIALAPIILLQLIVFAGMFIVLRDGLPLLRRRRQHIKAETTEPETRDRGFFAGALLAVLIPFYGYYAGWGFLSNTLRDYSKLFLDAQLSRIDFVNPDDSGPTALEVESSLWIGVAVLVIWVLRRAAKERHRKTGGRLWPLFIVACEATWVLLGLYLISGWQGQFVEWLARFPSPQDIFRSLVPAAGAEVISPEVRPVDWPAEFQLWPWLKSLFWYSALPLIWFNLGAIIYGHDLNMMTSATERMTGRVLNRWTSLPKPLTDFIGYFWGGTIKRWHAVANGVMLAASAGAALTVSVIVLWRLADWLGRWAWIGATRILGPQDQLVWRLLEAPLNILFGVPGQPQNGLIVVIVQFCILAAGLELAGRAQQQQATAPEPAPQS
;
A
#
# COMPACT_ATOMS: atom_id res chain seq x y z
N MET A 1 -15.31 16.21 -29.52
CA MET A 1 -14.11 15.54 -28.98
C MET A 1 -14.57 14.30 -28.23
N PRO A 2 -13.85 13.16 -28.30
CA PRO A 2 -14.30 11.93 -27.64
C PRO A 2 -14.41 12.15 -26.14
N GLU A 3 -15.50 11.72 -25.51
CA GLU A 3 -15.79 11.92 -24.08
C GLU A 3 -14.63 11.48 -23.17
N SER A 4 -13.86 10.48 -23.60
CA SER A 4 -12.65 9.99 -22.92
C SER A 4 -11.57 11.06 -22.73
N PHE A 5 -11.31 11.90 -23.74
CA PHE A 5 -10.30 12.96 -23.64
C PHE A 5 -10.74 14.06 -22.67
N SER A 6 -12.05 14.32 -22.58
CA SER A 6 -12.60 15.28 -21.61
C SER A 6 -12.38 14.80 -20.17
N ILE A 7 -12.57 13.50 -19.91
CA ILE A 7 -12.35 12.90 -18.59
C ILE A 7 -10.87 13.01 -18.18
N VAL A 8 -9.95 12.69 -19.09
CA VAL A 8 -8.49 12.79 -18.81
C VAL A 8 -8.10 14.24 -18.55
N GLY A 9 -8.58 15.19 -19.36
CA GLY A 9 -8.32 16.61 -19.15
C GLY A 9 -8.86 17.14 -17.82
N ALA A 10 -10.07 16.70 -17.43
CA ALA A 10 -10.66 17.01 -16.13
C ALA A 10 -9.84 16.43 -14.97
N HIS A 11 -9.33 15.21 -15.13
CA HIS A 11 -8.48 14.55 -14.14
C HIS A 11 -7.18 15.32 -13.92
N ILE A 12 -6.45 15.65 -14.98
CA ILE A 12 -5.21 16.42 -14.91
C ILE A 12 -5.45 17.79 -14.26
N ARG A 13 -6.50 18.51 -14.69
CA ARG A 13 -6.81 19.84 -14.15
C ARG A 13 -7.14 19.79 -12.66
N LEU A 14 -7.89 18.79 -12.21
CA LEU A 14 -8.23 18.64 -10.80
C LEU A 14 -6.99 18.27 -9.97
N SER A 15 -6.17 17.32 -10.44
CA SER A 15 -4.91 16.95 -9.78
C SER A 15 -3.97 18.14 -9.65
N ALA A 16 -3.82 18.96 -10.70
CA ALA A 16 -3.00 20.16 -10.67
C ALA A 16 -3.54 21.22 -9.69
N ASN A 17 -4.86 21.41 -9.65
CA ASN A 17 -5.47 22.34 -8.70
C ASN A 17 -5.28 21.89 -7.24
N LEU A 18 -5.41 20.59 -6.97
CA LEU A 18 -5.11 20.02 -5.66
C LEU A 18 -3.64 20.21 -5.29
N LEU A 19 -2.73 19.96 -6.23
CA LEU A 19 -1.30 20.16 -6.01
C LEU A 19 -0.95 21.62 -5.68
N VAL A 20 -1.52 22.59 -6.40
CA VAL A 20 -1.26 24.01 -6.13
C VAL A 20 -1.82 24.46 -4.79
N ARG A 21 -3.02 23.99 -4.42
CA ARG A 21 -3.70 24.42 -3.18
C ARG A 21 -3.23 23.69 -1.93
N LEU A 22 -2.97 22.39 -2.05
CA LEU A 22 -2.69 21.49 -0.92
C LEU A 22 -1.30 20.86 -1.00
N GLY A 23 -0.47 21.22 -1.99
CA GLY A 23 0.90 20.72 -2.09
C GLY A 23 1.73 21.05 -0.85
N ALA A 24 1.72 22.31 -0.39
CA ALA A 24 2.47 22.73 0.79
C ALA A 24 2.08 21.97 2.09
N PRO A 25 0.80 21.86 2.49
CA PRO A 25 0.44 21.08 3.67
C PRO A 25 0.74 19.58 3.50
N LEU A 26 0.57 19.01 2.30
CA LEU A 26 0.96 17.62 2.04
C LEU A 26 2.48 17.42 2.16
N SER A 27 3.28 18.38 1.70
CA SER A 27 4.73 18.38 1.89
C SER A 27 5.13 18.43 3.35
N ALA A 28 4.48 19.29 4.14
CA ALA A 28 4.76 19.38 5.58
C ALA A 28 4.44 18.06 6.30
N ILE A 29 3.31 17.44 5.99
CA ILE A 29 2.93 16.13 6.55
C ILE A 29 3.93 15.05 6.14
N TRP A 30 4.31 15.01 4.85
CA TRP A 30 5.27 14.04 4.35
C TRP A 30 6.64 14.23 5.00
N MET A 31 7.16 15.45 5.06
CA MET A 31 8.47 15.74 5.66
C MET A 31 8.48 15.45 7.16
N GLY A 32 7.41 15.83 7.87
CA GLY A 32 7.25 15.49 9.29
C GLY A 32 7.23 13.97 9.50
N SER A 33 6.50 13.24 8.66
CA SER A 33 6.51 11.77 8.64
C SER A 33 7.89 11.20 8.34
N TYR A 34 8.60 11.76 7.36
CA TYR A 34 9.92 11.27 6.94
C TYR A 34 10.95 11.43 8.07
N LEU A 35 10.95 12.60 8.72
CA LEU A 35 11.78 12.84 9.90
C LEU A 35 11.42 11.87 11.04
N LEU A 36 10.12 11.72 11.35
CA LEU A 36 9.69 10.81 12.40
C LEU A 36 10.01 9.35 12.08
N HIS A 37 9.91 8.95 10.81
CA HIS A 37 10.32 7.63 10.34
C HIS A 37 11.81 7.37 10.59
N ILE A 38 12.68 8.33 10.24
CA ILE A 38 14.12 8.22 10.53
C ILE A 38 14.38 8.10 12.03
N LEU A 39 13.72 8.94 12.84
CA LEU A 39 13.90 8.92 14.30
C LEU A 39 13.42 7.61 14.92
N LEU A 40 12.26 7.09 14.48
CA LEU A 40 11.74 5.80 14.95
C LEU A 40 12.62 4.64 14.51
N LEU A 41 13.11 4.65 13.26
CA LEU A 41 13.98 3.59 12.76
C LEU A 41 15.32 3.58 13.50
N ARG A 42 15.91 4.75 13.75
CA ARG A 42 17.11 4.87 14.58
C ARG A 42 16.85 4.42 16.01
N GLY A 43 15.73 4.81 16.61
CA GLY A 43 15.32 4.32 17.92
C GLY A 43 15.14 2.80 17.98
N ALA A 44 14.58 2.20 16.93
CA ALA A 44 14.45 0.75 16.81
C ALA A 44 15.81 0.04 16.74
N VAL A 45 16.80 0.64 16.07
CA VAL A 45 18.19 0.13 16.04
C VAL A 45 18.84 0.19 17.41
N GLU A 46 18.71 1.32 18.13
CA GLU A 46 19.22 1.45 19.51
C GLU A 46 18.59 0.42 20.45
N ILE A 47 17.28 0.22 20.36
CA ILE A 47 16.58 -0.83 21.11
C ILE A 47 17.05 -2.23 20.67
N GLY A 48 17.33 -2.41 19.38
CA GLY A 48 17.86 -3.65 18.81
C GLY A 48 19.22 -4.07 19.39
N PHE A 49 20.07 -3.11 19.74
CA PHE A 49 21.33 -3.38 20.43
C PHE A 49 21.14 -3.87 21.88
N LEU A 50 20.07 -3.43 22.56
CA LEU A 50 19.70 -3.93 23.90
C LEU A 50 19.03 -5.31 23.80
N SER A 51 18.13 -5.48 22.84
CA SER A 51 17.44 -6.72 22.54
C SER A 51 16.95 -6.69 21.10
N ARG A 52 17.45 -7.62 20.27
CA ARG A 52 17.08 -7.74 18.84
C ARG A 52 15.58 -7.91 18.65
N PHE A 53 14.99 -8.70 19.52
CA PHE A 53 13.57 -8.96 19.51
C PHE A 53 12.76 -7.68 19.81
N ALA A 54 13.22 -6.85 20.75
CA ALA A 54 12.62 -5.55 21.02
C ALA A 54 12.80 -4.58 19.83
N GLY A 55 13.94 -4.64 19.13
CA GLY A 55 14.16 -3.88 17.89
C GLY A 55 13.17 -4.23 16.78
N LEU A 56 12.86 -5.52 16.59
CA LEU A 56 11.84 -5.98 15.65
C LEU A 56 10.42 -5.51 16.04
N ILE A 57 10.07 -5.57 17.33
CA ILE A 57 8.79 -5.02 17.81
C ILE A 57 8.72 -3.51 17.55
N ALA A 58 9.84 -2.79 17.71
CA ALA A 58 9.93 -1.36 17.48
C ALA A 58 9.68 -0.95 16.01
N LEU A 59 9.62 -1.90 15.07
CA LEU A 59 9.18 -1.63 13.68
C LEU A 59 7.67 -1.45 13.55
N ALA A 60 6.86 -2.00 14.45
CA ALA A 60 5.41 -1.87 14.38
C ALA A 60 4.90 -0.41 14.38
N PRO A 61 5.37 0.50 15.27
CA PRO A 61 4.98 1.90 15.20
C PRO A 61 5.44 2.61 13.91
N ILE A 62 6.51 2.14 13.26
CA ILE A 62 6.98 2.69 11.97
C ILE A 62 5.95 2.41 10.87
N ILE A 63 5.41 1.20 10.85
CA ILE A 63 4.42 0.80 9.85
C ILE A 63 3.07 1.47 10.13
N LEU A 64 2.72 1.61 11.42
CA LEU A 64 1.56 2.37 11.83
C LEU A 64 1.66 3.84 11.41
N LEU A 65 2.83 4.46 11.57
CA LEU A 65 3.08 5.82 11.13
C LEU A 65 2.77 5.97 9.63
N GLN A 66 3.23 5.04 8.79
CA GLN A 66 2.93 5.08 7.36
C GLN A 66 1.42 5.06 7.09
N LEU A 67 0.67 4.16 7.75
CA LEU A 67 -0.79 4.14 7.62
C LEU A 67 -1.43 5.46 8.07
N ILE A 68 -1.03 6.01 9.22
CA ILE A 68 -1.53 7.28 9.75
C ILE A 68 -1.29 8.41 8.75
N VAL A 69 -0.11 8.44 8.14
CA VAL A 69 0.30 9.50 7.21
C VAL A 69 -0.47 9.37 5.90
N PHE A 70 -0.62 8.17 5.37
CA PHE A 70 -1.45 7.94 4.17
C PHE A 70 -2.91 8.32 4.41
N ALA A 71 -3.49 7.90 5.53
CA ALA A 71 -4.85 8.30 5.90
C ALA A 71 -4.96 9.82 6.08
N GLY A 72 -3.98 10.45 6.75
CA GLY A 72 -3.90 11.88 6.95
C GLY A 72 -3.83 12.67 5.64
N MET A 73 -3.02 12.22 4.68
CA MET A 73 -2.91 12.84 3.35
C MET A 73 -4.24 12.82 2.60
N PHE A 74 -4.94 11.68 2.59
CA PHE A 74 -6.28 11.61 1.98
C PHE A 74 -7.28 12.52 2.69
N ILE A 75 -7.23 12.61 4.03
CA ILE A 75 -8.14 13.47 4.78
C ILE A 75 -7.88 14.96 4.52
N VAL A 76 -6.62 15.37 4.35
CA VAL A 76 -6.28 16.73 3.94
C VAL A 76 -6.75 17.01 2.50
N LEU A 77 -6.58 16.05 1.60
CA LEU A 77 -7.08 16.15 0.23
C LEU A 77 -8.60 16.23 0.15
N ARG A 78 -9.31 15.57 1.07
CA ARG A 78 -10.78 15.59 1.19
C ARG A 78 -11.34 17.01 1.16
N ASP A 79 -10.73 17.94 1.89
CA ASP A 79 -11.21 19.32 2.00
C ASP A 79 -11.03 20.12 0.69
N GLY A 80 -10.12 19.68 -0.17
CA GLY A 80 -9.91 20.22 -1.52
C GLY A 80 -10.92 19.72 -2.56
N LEU A 81 -11.69 18.67 -2.25
CA LEU A 81 -12.61 18.01 -3.18
C LEU A 81 -14.00 18.68 -3.17
N PRO A 82 -14.46 19.27 -4.29
CA PRO A 82 -15.65 20.10 -4.29
C PRO A 82 -16.97 19.33 -4.11
N LEU A 83 -17.08 18.06 -4.54
CA LEU A 83 -18.28 17.24 -4.31
C LEU A 83 -18.43 16.88 -2.83
N LEU A 84 -17.33 16.46 -2.18
CA LEU A 84 -17.33 16.17 -0.74
C LEU A 84 -17.59 17.44 0.08
N ARG A 85 -17.02 18.58 -0.31
CA ARG A 85 -17.26 19.86 0.34
C ARG A 85 -18.73 20.29 0.25
N ARG A 86 -19.37 20.17 -0.91
CA ARG A 86 -20.80 20.50 -1.09
C ARG A 86 -21.70 19.62 -0.23
N ARG A 87 -21.42 18.31 -0.16
CA ARG A 87 -22.20 17.38 0.66
C ARG A 87 -22.00 17.62 2.17
N ARG A 88 -20.79 17.92 2.62
CA ARG A 88 -20.52 18.30 4.03
C ARG A 88 -21.27 19.58 4.41
N GLN A 89 -21.33 20.56 3.51
CA GLN A 89 -22.12 21.78 3.74
C GLN A 89 -23.62 21.46 3.89
N HIS A 90 -24.15 20.55 3.09
CA HIS A 90 -25.54 20.08 3.19
C HIS A 90 -25.81 19.36 4.52
N ILE A 91 -24.93 18.43 4.92
CA ILE A 91 -25.06 17.69 6.19
C ILE A 91 -24.90 18.62 7.40
N LYS A 92 -23.96 19.58 7.34
CA LYS A 92 -23.75 20.57 8.41
C LYS A 92 -24.93 21.54 8.54
N ALA A 93 -25.66 21.82 7.46
CA ALA A 93 -26.91 22.59 7.54
C ALA A 93 -28.04 21.80 8.23
N GLU A 94 -28.02 20.48 8.16
CA GLU A 94 -29.03 19.59 8.76
C GLU A 94 -28.72 19.19 10.22
N THR A 95 -27.50 19.36 10.71
CA THR A 95 -27.11 18.91 12.07
C THR A 95 -26.37 19.97 12.88
N THR A 96 -26.86 20.25 14.10
CA THR A 96 -26.39 21.32 15.00
C THR A 96 -25.14 20.97 15.82
N GLU A 97 -24.63 19.73 15.79
CA GLU A 97 -23.44 19.32 16.56
C GLU A 97 -22.19 19.15 15.66
N PRO A 98 -21.18 20.06 15.72
CA PRO A 98 -20.13 20.10 14.70
C PRO A 98 -18.76 19.51 15.08
N GLU A 99 -18.43 19.28 16.36
CA GLU A 99 -17.01 19.02 16.74
C GLU A 99 -16.66 17.59 17.18
N THR A 100 -17.59 16.81 17.73
CA THR A 100 -17.30 15.44 18.21
C THR A 100 -17.23 14.42 17.07
N ARG A 101 -17.85 14.70 15.93
CA ARG A 101 -18.00 13.78 14.79
C ARG A 101 -16.72 13.62 13.95
N ASP A 102 -15.96 14.71 13.72
CA ASP A 102 -14.73 14.66 12.89
C ASP A 102 -13.62 13.80 13.55
N ARG A 103 -13.61 13.70 14.89
CA ARG A 103 -12.60 12.93 15.65
C ARG A 103 -12.86 11.42 15.62
N GLY A 104 -14.13 11.01 15.69
CA GLY A 104 -14.52 9.61 15.51
C GLY A 104 -14.33 9.12 14.08
N PHE A 105 -14.49 10.02 13.11
CA PHE A 105 -14.29 9.72 11.68
C PHE A 105 -12.86 9.29 11.36
N PHE A 106 -11.84 10.01 11.85
CA PHE A 106 -10.43 9.64 11.60
C PHE A 106 -10.12 8.23 12.11
N ALA A 107 -10.55 7.93 13.35
CA ALA A 107 -10.34 6.61 13.96
C ALA A 107 -11.13 5.51 13.22
N GLY A 108 -12.37 5.80 12.80
CA GLY A 108 -13.20 4.88 12.02
C GLY A 108 -12.60 4.57 10.64
N ALA A 109 -12.13 5.60 9.94
CA ALA A 109 -11.44 5.45 8.65
C ALA A 109 -10.15 4.63 8.80
N LEU A 110 -9.34 4.93 9.82
CA LEU A 110 -8.11 4.19 10.11
C LEU A 110 -8.39 2.71 10.38
N LEU A 111 -9.41 2.42 11.18
CA LEU A 111 -9.81 1.04 11.52
C LEU A 111 -10.35 0.28 10.29
N ALA A 112 -11.12 0.95 9.43
CA ALA A 112 -11.65 0.35 8.21
C ALA A 112 -10.54 -0.06 7.24
N VAL A 113 -9.49 0.76 7.17
CA VAL A 113 -8.37 0.62 6.24
C VAL A 113 -7.24 -0.25 6.79
N LEU A 114 -7.17 -0.41 8.11
CA LEU A 114 -6.10 -1.11 8.80
C LEU A 114 -5.79 -2.49 8.21
N ILE A 115 -6.80 -3.36 8.16
CA ILE A 115 -6.64 -4.74 7.69
C ILE A 115 -6.21 -4.81 6.22
N PRO A 116 -6.92 -4.17 5.26
CA PRO A 116 -6.49 -4.22 3.86
C PRO A 116 -5.11 -3.58 3.66
N PHE A 117 -4.79 -2.51 4.40
CA PHE A 117 -3.45 -1.92 4.37
C PHE A 117 -2.38 -2.91 4.79
N TYR A 118 -2.52 -3.58 5.94
CA TYR A 118 -1.52 -4.54 6.40
C TYR A 118 -1.38 -5.75 5.47
N GLY A 119 -2.49 -6.26 4.94
CA GLY A 119 -2.45 -7.36 3.97
C GLY A 119 -1.68 -6.99 2.71
N TYR A 120 -1.89 -5.77 2.21
CA TYR A 120 -1.13 -5.23 1.08
C TYR A 120 0.33 -4.93 1.43
N TYR A 121 0.58 -4.32 2.59
CA TYR A 121 1.90 -3.96 3.08
C TYR A 121 2.84 -5.17 3.12
N ALA A 122 2.30 -6.28 3.61
CA ALA A 122 2.91 -7.58 3.60
C ALA A 122 3.08 -8.15 2.18
N GLY A 123 1.98 -8.25 1.43
CA GLY A 123 1.97 -8.93 0.12
C GLY A 123 2.78 -8.23 -0.97
N TRP A 124 2.96 -6.91 -0.87
CA TRP A 124 3.72 -6.13 -1.84
C TRP A 124 5.21 -5.95 -1.48
N GLY A 125 5.65 -6.52 -0.36
CA GLY A 125 7.05 -6.48 0.06
C GLY A 125 7.48 -5.18 0.76
N PHE A 126 6.55 -4.29 1.17
CA PHE A 126 6.90 -3.10 1.95
C PHE A 126 7.45 -3.46 3.34
N LEU A 127 6.98 -4.56 3.92
CA LEU A 127 7.57 -5.10 5.14
C LEU A 127 9.02 -5.52 4.93
N SER A 128 9.32 -6.19 3.80
CA SER A 128 10.68 -6.58 3.44
C SER A 128 11.58 -5.36 3.22
N ASN A 129 11.07 -4.30 2.58
CA ASN A 129 11.80 -3.05 2.45
C ASN A 129 12.11 -2.41 3.80
N THR A 130 11.12 -2.36 4.72
CA THR A 130 11.33 -1.82 6.07
C THR A 130 12.34 -2.63 6.88
N LEU A 131 12.26 -3.98 6.80
CA LEU A 131 13.25 -4.86 7.42
C LEU A 131 14.64 -4.69 6.82
N ARG A 132 14.72 -4.47 5.51
CA ARG A 132 15.98 -4.20 4.80
C ARG A 132 16.57 -2.86 5.24
N ASP A 133 15.77 -1.81 5.36
CA ASP A 133 16.23 -0.49 5.79
C ASP A 133 16.67 -0.51 7.25
N TYR A 134 15.92 -1.22 8.11
CA TYR A 134 16.34 -1.52 9.48
C TYR A 134 17.69 -2.26 9.52
N SER A 135 17.85 -3.32 8.73
CA SER A 135 19.07 -4.13 8.71
C SER A 135 20.27 -3.33 8.21
N LYS A 136 20.09 -2.49 7.18
CA LYS A 136 21.13 -1.58 6.68
C LYS A 136 21.55 -0.58 7.75
N LEU A 137 20.59 0.06 8.41
CA LEU A 137 20.89 1.04 9.46
C LEU A 137 21.52 0.38 10.69
N PHE A 138 21.10 -0.83 11.05
CA PHE A 138 21.71 -1.60 12.13
C PHE A 138 23.16 -1.94 11.79
N LEU A 139 23.43 -2.42 10.57
CA LEU A 139 24.78 -2.76 10.12
C LEU A 139 25.69 -1.51 10.10
N ASP A 140 25.19 -0.39 9.59
CA ASP A 140 25.92 0.89 9.58
C ASP A 140 26.23 1.36 11.00
N ALA A 141 25.24 1.32 11.90
CA ALA A 141 25.44 1.64 13.32
C ALA A 141 26.42 0.67 14.00
N GLN A 142 26.37 -0.61 13.68
CA GLN A 142 27.29 -1.61 14.20
C GLN A 142 28.71 -1.31 13.73
N LEU A 143 28.92 -1.13 12.42
CA LEU A 143 30.21 -0.78 11.82
C LEU A 143 30.81 0.50 12.43
N SER A 144 29.97 1.51 12.74
CA SER A 144 30.42 2.75 13.39
C SER A 144 30.88 2.58 14.83
N ARG A 145 30.49 1.47 15.47
CA ARG A 145 30.80 1.13 16.88
C ARG A 145 31.89 0.08 17.01
N ILE A 146 32.34 -0.53 15.91
CA ILE A 146 33.41 -1.53 15.95
C ILE A 146 34.67 -0.87 16.49
N ASP A 147 35.19 -1.43 17.57
CA ASP A 147 36.52 -1.11 18.04
C ASP A 147 37.53 -1.92 17.20
N PHE A 148 38.22 -1.25 16.28
CA PHE A 148 39.23 -1.88 15.42
C PHE A 148 40.45 -2.41 16.20
N VAL A 149 40.55 -2.11 17.50
CA VAL A 149 41.58 -2.64 18.39
C VAL A 149 41.22 -4.03 18.91
N ASN A 150 39.92 -4.36 19.04
CA ASN A 150 39.42 -5.67 19.49
C ASN A 150 38.32 -6.19 18.54
N PRO A 151 38.70 -6.81 17.40
CA PRO A 151 37.76 -7.20 16.35
C PRO A 151 36.83 -8.38 16.70
N ASP A 152 37.14 -9.13 17.76
CA ASP A 152 36.41 -10.35 18.15
C ASP A 152 35.02 -10.08 18.74
N ASP A 153 34.70 -8.82 19.07
CA ASP A 153 33.41 -8.40 19.63
C ASP A 153 32.43 -7.90 18.54
N SER A 154 32.61 -8.39 17.32
CA SER A 154 31.69 -8.17 16.20
C SER A 154 30.40 -8.96 16.47
N GLY A 155 29.50 -8.37 17.27
CA GLY A 155 28.23 -9.01 17.67
C GLY A 155 27.42 -9.57 16.48
N PRO A 156 26.52 -10.54 16.71
CA PRO A 156 25.86 -11.25 15.61
C PRO A 156 24.91 -10.34 14.78
N THR A 157 24.40 -10.83 13.65
CA THR A 157 23.64 -10.00 12.68
C THR A 157 22.27 -9.52 13.20
N ALA A 158 21.76 -8.40 12.67
CA ALA A 158 20.51 -7.74 13.11
C ALA A 158 19.27 -8.66 13.23
N LEU A 159 19.22 -9.73 12.43
CA LEU A 159 18.06 -10.63 12.31
C LEU A 159 18.26 -12.00 12.98
N GLU A 160 19.43 -12.26 13.55
CA GLU A 160 19.66 -13.48 14.34
C GLU A 160 18.96 -13.35 15.70
N VAL A 161 17.70 -13.79 15.75
CA VAL A 161 16.95 -13.92 16.99
C VAL A 161 17.16 -15.34 17.50
N GLU A 162 18.03 -15.52 18.49
CA GLU A 162 18.10 -16.78 19.22
C GLU A 162 16.77 -17.01 19.97
N SER A 163 16.17 -18.17 19.73
CA SER A 163 15.02 -18.78 20.43
C SER A 163 13.58 -18.44 19.98
N SER A 164 12.90 -19.50 19.53
CA SER A 164 11.46 -19.60 19.23
C SER A 164 10.53 -19.28 20.41
N LEU A 165 11.02 -19.35 21.67
CA LEU A 165 10.21 -19.09 22.87
C LEU A 165 9.87 -17.60 23.07
N TRP A 166 10.75 -16.69 22.66
CA TRP A 166 10.54 -15.26 22.84
C TRP A 166 9.42 -14.70 21.94
N ILE A 167 9.17 -15.35 20.81
CA ILE A 167 8.04 -15.03 19.93
C ILE A 167 6.70 -15.26 20.66
N GLY A 168 6.57 -16.38 21.38
CA GLY A 168 5.38 -16.68 22.17
C GLY A 168 5.13 -15.68 23.30
N VAL A 169 6.20 -15.28 24.00
CA VAL A 169 6.14 -14.24 25.05
C VAL A 169 5.67 -12.91 24.48
N ALA A 170 6.13 -12.54 23.29
CA ALA A 170 5.73 -11.31 22.64
C ALA A 170 4.28 -11.28 22.19
N VAL A 171 3.81 -12.39 21.59
CA VAL A 171 2.38 -12.57 21.24
C VAL A 171 1.53 -12.34 22.49
N LEU A 172 1.95 -12.93 23.62
CA LEU A 172 1.25 -12.82 24.89
C LEU A 172 1.28 -11.38 25.44
N VAL A 173 2.44 -10.71 25.43
CA VAL A 173 2.58 -9.32 25.88
C VAL A 173 1.72 -8.37 25.03
N ILE A 174 1.74 -8.50 23.70
CA ILE A 174 0.92 -7.68 22.80
C ILE A 174 -0.58 -7.96 23.01
N TRP A 175 -0.95 -9.22 23.21
CA TRP A 175 -2.34 -9.59 23.50
C TRP A 175 -2.83 -8.98 24.82
N VAL A 176 -2.00 -9.01 25.87
CA VAL A 176 -2.30 -8.37 27.16
C VAL A 176 -2.42 -6.86 27.01
N LEU A 177 -1.48 -6.20 26.33
CA LEU A 177 -1.50 -4.76 26.06
C LEU A 177 -2.76 -4.35 25.27
N ARG A 178 -3.17 -5.13 24.27
CA ARG A 178 -4.41 -4.91 23.51
C ARG A 178 -5.63 -4.99 24.41
N ARG A 179 -5.70 -6.00 25.28
CA ARG A 179 -6.84 -6.19 26.17
C ARG A 179 -6.93 -5.07 27.21
N ALA A 180 -5.80 -4.66 27.77
CA ALA A 180 -5.71 -3.52 28.68
C ALA A 180 -6.13 -2.20 28.01
N ALA A 181 -5.73 -1.99 26.76
CA ALA A 181 -6.08 -0.81 25.99
C ALA A 181 -7.58 -0.73 25.65
N LYS A 182 -8.21 -1.86 25.32
CA LYS A 182 -9.68 -1.93 25.10
C LYS A 182 -10.45 -1.63 26.38
N GLU A 183 -10.01 -2.17 27.50
CA GLU A 183 -10.65 -1.96 28.79
C GLU A 183 -10.50 -0.50 29.27
N ARG A 184 -9.33 0.10 29.07
CA ARG A 184 -9.08 1.52 29.37
C ARG A 184 -9.84 2.45 28.41
N HIS A 185 -9.94 2.13 27.12
CA HIS A 185 -10.77 2.89 26.18
C HIS A 185 -12.23 2.95 26.64
N ARG A 186 -12.79 1.80 27.06
CA ARG A 186 -14.16 1.70 27.57
C ARG A 186 -14.39 2.55 28.81
N LYS A 187 -13.36 2.69 29.66
CA LYS A 187 -13.44 3.43 30.94
C LYS A 187 -13.15 4.91 30.83
N THR A 188 -12.24 5.32 29.94
CA THR A 188 -11.68 6.68 29.93
C THR A 188 -12.07 7.48 28.69
N GLY A 189 -12.56 6.83 27.61
CA GLY A 189 -12.92 7.50 26.35
C GLY A 189 -11.75 8.28 25.69
N GLY A 190 -10.52 8.05 26.15
CA GLY A 190 -9.37 8.88 25.80
C GLY A 190 -8.95 8.74 24.34
N ARG A 191 -8.61 9.88 23.72
CA ARG A 191 -8.26 10.05 22.30
C ARG A 191 -7.15 9.13 21.76
N LEU A 192 -6.23 8.67 22.61
CA LEU A 192 -5.06 7.89 22.21
C LEU A 192 -5.30 6.37 22.21
N TRP A 193 -6.33 5.89 22.91
CA TRP A 193 -6.57 4.45 23.06
C TRP A 193 -6.98 3.74 21.75
N PRO A 194 -7.83 4.31 20.87
CA PRO A 194 -8.11 3.70 19.58
C PRO A 194 -6.85 3.56 18.73
N LEU A 195 -5.97 4.58 18.73
CA LEU A 195 -4.70 4.54 18.00
C LEU A 195 -3.77 3.44 18.54
N PHE A 196 -3.74 3.26 19.85
CA PHE A 196 -2.97 2.21 20.50
C PHE A 196 -3.54 0.79 20.23
N ILE A 197 -4.87 0.65 20.16
CA ILE A 197 -5.50 -0.62 19.77
C ILE A 197 -5.14 -0.97 18.32
N VAL A 198 -5.19 0.02 17.43
CA VAL A 198 -4.76 -0.12 16.03
C VAL A 198 -3.27 -0.50 15.96
N ALA A 199 -2.41 0.14 16.76
CA ALA A 199 -1.00 -0.22 16.89
C ALA A 199 -0.79 -1.66 17.36
N CYS A 200 -1.59 -2.14 18.32
CA CYS A 200 -1.50 -3.52 18.78
C CYS A 200 -1.98 -4.52 17.71
N GLU A 201 -3.04 -4.21 16.96
CA GLU A 201 -3.51 -5.07 15.87
C GLU A 201 -2.50 -5.13 14.72
N ALA A 202 -1.89 -3.99 14.40
CA ALA A 202 -0.75 -3.87 13.50
C ALA A 202 0.40 -4.79 13.88
N THR A 203 0.87 -4.73 15.13
CA THR A 203 1.94 -5.61 15.63
C THR A 203 1.54 -7.08 15.56
N TRP A 204 0.27 -7.39 15.82
CA TRP A 204 -0.25 -8.75 15.74
C TRP A 204 -0.21 -9.31 14.31
N VAL A 205 -0.60 -8.51 13.32
CA VAL A 205 -0.52 -8.91 11.91
C VAL A 205 0.92 -9.08 11.47
N LEU A 206 1.82 -8.19 11.87
CA LEU A 206 3.25 -8.28 11.54
C LEU A 206 3.91 -9.53 12.13
N LEU A 207 3.60 -9.83 13.40
CA LEU A 207 4.12 -11.01 14.07
C LEU A 207 3.56 -12.29 13.45
N GLY A 208 2.26 -12.31 13.14
CA GLY A 208 1.64 -13.40 12.37
C GLY A 208 2.30 -13.60 11.00
N LEU A 209 2.62 -12.51 10.30
CA LEU A 209 3.25 -12.58 8.99
C LEU A 209 4.72 -13.03 9.05
N TYR A 210 5.45 -12.61 10.10
CA TYR A 210 6.80 -13.09 10.36
C TYR A 210 6.81 -14.61 10.59
N LEU A 211 5.89 -15.13 11.41
CA LEU A 211 5.70 -16.58 11.56
C LEU A 211 5.42 -17.25 10.22
N ILE A 212 4.50 -16.70 9.41
CA ILE A 212 4.16 -17.27 8.10
C ILE A 212 5.36 -17.25 7.14
N SER A 213 6.18 -16.20 7.15
CA SER A 213 7.38 -16.11 6.32
C SER A 213 8.46 -17.11 6.73
N GLY A 214 8.60 -17.42 8.03
CA GLY A 214 9.47 -18.50 8.50
C GLY A 214 9.01 -19.87 8.00
N TRP A 215 7.72 -20.03 7.76
CA TRP A 215 7.13 -21.25 7.19
C TRP A 215 7.23 -21.30 5.67
N GLN A 216 7.59 -20.21 4.98
CA GLN A 216 7.72 -20.20 3.52
C GLN A 216 8.79 -21.20 3.05
N GLY A 217 9.92 -21.31 3.75
CA GLY A 217 10.96 -22.28 3.42
C GLY A 217 10.45 -23.72 3.51
N GLN A 218 9.76 -24.04 4.61
CA GLN A 218 9.15 -25.36 4.82
C GLN A 218 8.00 -25.64 3.83
N PHE A 219 7.24 -24.61 3.46
CA PHE A 219 6.17 -24.70 2.47
C PHE A 219 6.74 -24.92 1.07
N VAL A 220 7.83 -24.24 0.70
CA VAL A 220 8.53 -24.42 -0.59
C VAL A 220 9.19 -25.80 -0.64
N GLU A 221 9.81 -26.27 0.44
CA GLU A 221 10.33 -27.64 0.55
C GLU A 221 9.21 -28.69 0.47
N TRP A 222 8.08 -28.44 1.10
CA TRP A 222 6.89 -29.28 0.99
C TRP A 222 6.32 -29.26 -0.43
N LEU A 223 6.28 -28.10 -1.09
CA LEU A 223 5.85 -27.96 -2.49
C LEU A 223 6.80 -28.67 -3.45
N ALA A 224 8.10 -28.65 -3.16
CA ALA A 224 9.13 -29.35 -3.91
C ALA A 224 9.03 -30.88 -3.82
N ARG A 225 8.21 -31.42 -2.90
CA ARG A 225 7.85 -32.85 -2.88
C ARG A 225 6.82 -33.21 -3.95
N PHE A 226 6.11 -32.23 -4.49
CA PHE A 226 5.21 -32.45 -5.63
C PHE A 226 5.97 -32.25 -6.94
N PRO A 227 5.70 -33.07 -7.97
CA PRO A 227 6.33 -32.90 -9.28
C PRO A 227 6.01 -31.50 -9.81
N SER A 228 7.01 -30.83 -10.39
CA SER A 228 6.80 -29.47 -10.86
C SER A 228 5.72 -29.47 -11.94
N PRO A 229 4.91 -28.39 -12.08
CA PRO A 229 3.93 -28.29 -13.16
C PRO A 229 4.53 -28.50 -14.54
N GLN A 230 5.84 -28.23 -14.68
CA GLN A 230 6.62 -28.43 -15.91
C GLN A 230 6.90 -29.91 -16.18
N ASP A 231 7.18 -30.70 -15.13
CA ASP A 231 7.38 -32.16 -15.24
C ASP A 231 6.06 -32.88 -15.52
N ILE A 232 4.98 -32.42 -14.90
CA ILE A 232 3.63 -32.90 -15.21
C ILE A 232 3.27 -32.57 -16.67
N PHE A 233 3.54 -31.35 -17.14
CA PHE A 233 3.30 -30.97 -18.54
C PHE A 233 4.13 -31.79 -19.54
N ARG A 234 5.39 -32.07 -19.22
CA ARG A 234 6.27 -32.93 -20.03
C ARG A 234 5.82 -34.39 -20.05
N SER A 235 5.15 -34.86 -19.00
CA SER A 235 4.59 -36.21 -18.96
C SER A 235 3.28 -36.36 -19.75
N LEU A 236 2.52 -35.27 -19.92
CA LEU A 236 1.26 -35.28 -20.68
C LEU A 236 1.43 -34.96 -22.17
N VAL A 237 2.49 -34.24 -22.55
CA VAL A 237 2.79 -33.93 -23.95
C VAL A 237 4.11 -34.61 -24.32
N PRO A 238 4.10 -35.76 -25.02
CA PRO A 238 5.31 -36.36 -25.57
C PRO A 238 5.99 -35.32 -26.44
N ALA A 239 7.31 -35.18 -26.30
CA ALA A 239 8.11 -34.14 -26.95
C ALA A 239 7.97 -34.15 -28.50
N ALA A 240 6.93 -33.49 -28.99
CA ALA A 240 6.81 -33.03 -30.37
C ALA A 240 7.21 -31.55 -30.37
N GLY A 241 8.52 -31.33 -30.50
CA GLY A 241 9.14 -30.02 -30.43
C GLY A 241 10.65 -30.14 -30.34
N ALA A 242 11.25 -30.93 -31.23
CA ALA A 242 12.62 -30.70 -31.63
C ALA A 242 12.64 -29.38 -32.41
N GLU A 243 12.68 -28.26 -31.69
CA GLU A 243 13.11 -26.99 -32.24
C GLU A 243 14.50 -26.71 -31.69
N VAL A 244 15.41 -26.61 -32.64
CA VAL A 244 16.83 -26.33 -32.49
C VAL A 244 17.00 -25.05 -31.68
N ILE A 245 17.28 -25.17 -30.38
CA ILE A 245 17.90 -24.07 -29.64
C ILE A 245 19.40 -24.20 -29.93
N SER A 246 19.80 -23.69 -31.09
CA SER A 246 21.15 -23.16 -31.24
C SER A 246 21.36 -22.20 -30.06
N PRO A 247 22.46 -22.28 -29.29
CA PRO A 247 22.82 -21.21 -28.39
C PRO A 247 23.25 -20.03 -29.27
N GLU A 248 22.27 -19.33 -29.83
CA GLU A 248 22.49 -18.02 -30.42
C GLU A 248 23.05 -17.16 -29.29
N VAL A 249 24.34 -16.85 -29.43
CA VAL A 249 25.02 -15.79 -28.71
C VAL A 249 24.25 -14.51 -29.02
N ARG A 250 23.14 -14.26 -28.32
CA ARG A 250 22.46 -12.98 -28.37
C ARG A 250 23.33 -12.01 -27.59
N PRO A 251 23.79 -10.92 -28.22
CA PRO A 251 24.41 -9.83 -27.49
C PRO A 251 23.43 -9.34 -26.43
N VAL A 252 23.93 -9.02 -25.24
CA VAL A 252 23.15 -8.57 -24.07
C VAL A 252 22.20 -7.40 -24.39
N ASP A 253 22.44 -6.68 -25.50
CA ASP A 253 21.73 -5.48 -25.90
C ASP A 253 20.51 -5.70 -26.81
N TRP A 254 20.19 -6.94 -27.21
CA TRP A 254 18.97 -7.19 -28.00
C TRP A 254 17.71 -7.15 -27.14
N PRO A 255 16.63 -6.47 -27.59
CA PRO A 255 15.37 -6.51 -26.87
C PRO A 255 14.88 -7.95 -26.79
N ALA A 256 14.50 -8.39 -25.59
CA ALA A 256 13.89 -9.69 -25.38
C ALA A 256 12.69 -9.83 -26.34
N GLU A 257 12.53 -11.02 -26.93
CA GLU A 257 11.38 -11.29 -27.79
C GLU A 257 10.10 -10.99 -27.03
N PHE A 258 9.12 -10.41 -27.74
CA PHE A 258 7.85 -10.08 -27.12
C PHE A 258 7.15 -11.38 -26.70
N GLN A 259 7.15 -11.64 -25.40
CA GLN A 259 6.42 -12.75 -24.80
C GLN A 259 5.15 -12.19 -24.17
N LEU A 260 3.99 -12.57 -24.73
CA LEU A 260 2.66 -12.12 -24.28
C LEU A 260 2.45 -12.33 -22.78
N TRP A 261 2.84 -13.50 -22.27
CA TRP A 261 2.55 -13.87 -20.88
C TRP A 261 3.39 -13.10 -19.84
N PRO A 262 4.73 -13.00 -19.97
CA PRO A 262 5.53 -12.08 -19.16
C PRO A 262 5.08 -10.63 -19.29
N TRP A 263 4.70 -10.19 -20.48
CA TRP A 263 4.20 -8.84 -20.70
C TRP A 263 2.91 -8.59 -19.91
N LEU A 264 1.90 -9.47 -20.03
CA LEU A 264 0.66 -9.40 -19.26
C LEU A 264 0.91 -9.44 -17.75
N LYS A 265 1.79 -10.34 -17.29
CA LYS A 265 2.19 -10.42 -15.88
C LYS A 265 2.80 -9.10 -15.41
N SER A 266 3.72 -8.52 -16.19
CA SER A 266 4.31 -7.23 -15.85
C SER A 266 3.25 -6.13 -15.82
N LEU A 267 2.38 -6.03 -16.84
CA LEU A 267 1.30 -5.05 -16.92
C LEU A 267 0.35 -5.16 -15.72
N PHE A 268 0.02 -6.37 -15.28
CA PHE A 268 -0.77 -6.62 -14.08
C PHE A 268 -0.10 -6.04 -12.83
N TRP A 269 1.16 -6.41 -12.56
CA TRP A 269 1.90 -5.88 -11.40
C TRP A 269 2.13 -4.37 -11.49
N TYR A 270 2.33 -3.84 -12.70
CA TYR A 270 2.46 -2.41 -12.95
C TYR A 270 1.14 -1.65 -12.73
N SER A 271 -0.02 -2.23 -13.02
CA SER A 271 -1.31 -1.55 -12.85
C SER A 271 -1.92 -1.71 -11.45
N ALA A 272 -1.59 -2.79 -10.75
CA ALA A 272 -2.24 -3.13 -9.49
C ALA A 272 -1.89 -2.19 -8.32
N LEU A 273 -0.64 -1.72 -8.20
CA LEU A 273 -0.22 -0.83 -7.12
C LEU A 273 -1.05 0.49 -7.06
N PRO A 274 -1.20 1.26 -8.16
CA PRO A 274 -2.09 2.43 -8.18
C PRO A 274 -3.55 2.10 -7.79
N LEU A 275 -4.07 0.96 -8.25
CA LEU A 275 -5.46 0.56 -7.97
C LEU A 275 -5.67 0.21 -6.50
N ILE A 276 -4.68 -0.39 -5.84
CA ILE A 276 -4.76 -0.69 -4.41
C ILE A 276 -4.80 0.60 -3.60
N TRP A 277 -3.93 1.57 -3.91
CA TRP A 277 -3.95 2.88 -3.24
C TRP A 277 -5.22 3.67 -3.52
N PHE A 278 -5.71 3.63 -4.76
CA PHE A 278 -6.98 4.22 -5.16
C PHE A 278 -8.13 3.68 -4.29
N ASN A 279 -8.19 2.37 -4.15
CA ASN A 279 -9.19 1.70 -3.37
C ASN A 279 -9.08 1.97 -1.86
N LEU A 280 -7.85 2.06 -1.35
CA LEU A 280 -7.61 2.49 0.02
C LEU A 280 -8.22 3.88 0.27
N GLY A 281 -7.98 4.83 -0.64
CA GLY A 281 -8.60 6.15 -0.62
C GLY A 281 -10.13 6.09 -0.73
N ALA A 282 -10.66 5.19 -1.56
CA ALA A 282 -12.10 4.96 -1.68
C ALA A 282 -12.73 4.47 -0.37
N ILE A 283 -12.04 3.66 0.44
CA ILE A 283 -12.53 3.23 1.76
C ILE A 283 -12.49 4.39 2.76
N ILE A 284 -11.41 5.18 2.73
CA ILE A 284 -11.26 6.37 3.60
C ILE A 284 -12.39 7.36 3.33
N TYR A 285 -12.68 7.65 2.06
CA TYR A 285 -13.80 8.52 1.67
C TYR A 285 -15.16 7.82 1.78
N GLY A 286 -15.19 6.51 1.60
CA GLY A 286 -16.37 5.65 1.70
C GLY A 286 -17.01 5.64 3.08
N HIS A 287 -16.22 5.88 4.14
CA HIS A 287 -16.76 6.09 5.48
C HIS A 287 -17.63 7.37 5.61
N ASP A 288 -17.43 8.34 4.71
CA ASP A 288 -18.28 9.55 4.55
C ASP A 288 -19.48 9.26 3.62
N LEU A 289 -19.40 8.18 2.84
CA LEU A 289 -20.41 7.72 1.90
C LEU A 289 -21.18 6.53 2.48
N ASN A 290 -22.26 6.80 3.24
CA ASN A 290 -23.34 5.83 3.48
C ASN A 290 -23.99 5.27 2.17
N MET A 291 -23.41 5.52 0.98
CA MET A 291 -23.85 5.03 -0.32
C MET A 291 -23.37 3.61 -0.67
N MET A 292 -22.45 3.00 0.09
CA MET A 292 -21.98 1.65 -0.26
C MET A 292 -22.92 0.52 0.17
N THR A 293 -24.03 0.79 0.87
CA THR A 293 -24.90 -0.27 1.42
C THR A 293 -26.05 -0.66 0.47
N SER A 294 -26.68 0.30 -0.21
CA SER A 294 -27.95 0.06 -0.95
C SER A 294 -27.78 -0.38 -2.41
N ALA A 295 -26.69 0.00 -3.09
CA ALA A 295 -26.38 -0.50 -4.44
C ALA A 295 -25.72 -1.89 -4.41
N THR A 296 -25.07 -2.22 -3.30
CA THR A 296 -24.41 -3.51 -3.07
C THR A 296 -25.44 -4.65 -3.01
N GLU A 297 -26.62 -4.46 -2.42
CA GLU A 297 -27.65 -5.51 -2.33
C GLU A 297 -28.17 -5.99 -3.71
N ARG A 298 -28.40 -5.09 -4.66
CA ARG A 298 -29.03 -5.43 -5.95
C ARG A 298 -28.11 -6.16 -6.93
N MET A 299 -26.80 -5.94 -6.84
CA MET A 299 -25.82 -6.55 -7.76
C MET A 299 -25.12 -7.78 -7.16
N THR A 300 -25.16 -7.92 -5.82
CA THR A 300 -24.71 -9.12 -5.09
C THR A 300 -25.44 -10.37 -5.59
N GLY A 301 -26.73 -10.29 -5.94
CA GLY A 301 -27.50 -11.44 -6.41
C GLY A 301 -27.01 -12.10 -7.71
N ARG A 302 -26.40 -11.34 -8.64
CA ARG A 302 -25.95 -11.88 -9.95
C ARG A 302 -24.57 -12.50 -9.91
N VAL A 303 -23.68 -12.00 -9.06
CA VAL A 303 -22.32 -12.54 -8.90
C VAL A 303 -22.32 -13.72 -7.92
N LEU A 304 -23.19 -13.70 -6.89
CA LEU A 304 -23.36 -14.85 -5.97
C LEU A 304 -23.64 -16.15 -6.73
N ASN A 305 -24.53 -16.10 -7.73
CA ASN A 305 -24.90 -17.26 -8.54
C ASN A 305 -23.75 -17.87 -9.35
N ARG A 306 -22.75 -17.05 -9.72
CA ARG A 306 -21.58 -17.48 -10.50
C ARG A 306 -20.39 -17.86 -9.61
N TRP A 307 -20.46 -17.53 -8.33
CA TRP A 307 -19.43 -17.84 -7.33
C TRP A 307 -19.77 -19.10 -6.54
N THR A 308 -21.07 -19.39 -6.35
CA THR A 308 -21.57 -20.68 -5.86
C THR A 308 -21.30 -21.85 -6.83
N SER A 309 -20.86 -21.59 -8.06
CA SER A 309 -20.48 -22.61 -9.05
C SER A 309 -19.00 -22.99 -9.04
N LEU A 310 -18.18 -22.46 -8.12
CA LEU A 310 -16.79 -22.90 -7.94
C LEU A 310 -16.71 -24.19 -7.10
N PRO A 311 -15.74 -25.09 -7.37
CA PRO A 311 -15.63 -26.37 -6.68
C PRO A 311 -15.32 -26.20 -5.18
N LYS A 312 -16.09 -26.94 -4.36
CA LYS A 312 -16.10 -26.93 -2.88
C LYS A 312 -14.74 -26.92 -2.16
N PRO A 313 -13.68 -27.63 -2.59
CA PRO A 313 -12.41 -27.59 -1.87
C PRO A 313 -11.75 -26.19 -1.88
N LEU A 314 -11.99 -25.38 -2.92
CA LEU A 314 -11.41 -24.04 -3.01
C LEU A 314 -12.15 -23.06 -2.07
N THR A 315 -13.48 -23.15 -2.01
CA THR A 315 -14.31 -22.33 -1.13
C THR A 315 -14.17 -22.72 0.33
N ASP A 316 -13.97 -24.01 0.65
CA ASP A 316 -13.73 -24.48 2.02
C ASP A 316 -12.31 -24.13 2.52
N PHE A 317 -11.27 -24.27 1.68
CA PHE A 317 -9.90 -23.89 2.05
C PHE A 317 -9.79 -22.37 2.29
N ILE A 318 -10.38 -21.56 1.42
CA ILE A 318 -10.41 -20.11 1.53
C ILE A 318 -11.35 -19.66 2.68
N GLY A 319 -12.46 -20.36 2.90
CA GLY A 319 -13.40 -20.11 4.00
C GLY A 319 -12.81 -20.43 5.39
N TYR A 320 -12.05 -21.53 5.51
CA TYR A 320 -11.42 -21.95 6.76
C TYR A 320 -10.26 -21.03 7.16
N PHE A 321 -9.47 -20.54 6.20
CA PHE A 321 -8.29 -19.71 6.46
C PHE A 321 -8.60 -18.19 6.46
N TRP A 322 -9.66 -17.76 5.78
CA TRP A 322 -9.92 -16.34 5.48
C TRP A 322 -11.38 -15.90 5.64
N GLY A 323 -12.26 -16.75 6.19
CA GLY A 323 -13.72 -16.54 6.25
C GLY A 323 -14.22 -15.23 6.87
N GLY A 324 -13.49 -14.67 7.85
CA GLY A 324 -13.78 -13.34 8.43
C GLY A 324 -13.20 -12.16 7.63
N THR A 325 -12.14 -12.42 6.86
CA THR A 325 -11.32 -11.43 6.14
C THR A 325 -11.83 -11.20 4.71
N ILE A 326 -12.42 -12.22 4.08
CA ILE A 326 -12.99 -12.17 2.70
C ILE A 326 -14.13 -11.17 2.59
N LYS A 327 -15.04 -11.10 3.57
CA LYS A 327 -16.15 -10.12 3.57
C LYS A 327 -15.64 -8.68 3.50
N ARG A 328 -14.45 -8.38 4.04
CA ARG A 328 -13.83 -7.04 3.99
C ARG A 328 -13.02 -6.82 2.71
N TRP A 329 -12.36 -7.87 2.20
CA TRP A 329 -11.72 -7.86 0.87
C TRP A 329 -12.72 -7.76 -0.29
N HIS A 330 -14.00 -8.11 -0.08
CA HIS A 330 -15.07 -7.88 -1.06
C HIS A 330 -15.40 -6.40 -1.25
N ALA A 331 -15.36 -5.59 -0.19
CA ALA A 331 -15.53 -4.13 -0.33
C ALA A 331 -14.38 -3.51 -1.15
N VAL A 332 -13.16 -4.03 -0.95
CA VAL A 332 -11.94 -3.68 -1.70
C VAL A 332 -12.09 -4.08 -3.18
N ALA A 333 -12.40 -5.34 -3.50
CA ALA A 333 -12.60 -5.77 -4.89
C ALA A 333 -13.76 -5.04 -5.59
N ASN A 334 -14.83 -4.75 -4.86
CA ASN A 334 -15.98 -3.99 -5.37
C ASN A 334 -15.62 -2.52 -5.61
N GLY A 335 -14.79 -1.88 -4.78
CA GLY A 335 -14.30 -0.51 -5.03
C GLY A 335 -13.49 -0.37 -6.32
N VAL A 336 -12.69 -1.39 -6.66
CA VAL A 336 -11.96 -1.48 -7.94
C VAL A 336 -12.91 -1.73 -9.12
N MET A 337 -13.90 -2.63 -8.97
CA MET A 337 -14.94 -2.83 -9.98
C MET A 337 -15.89 -1.62 -10.13
N LEU A 338 -16.10 -0.83 -9.07
CA LEU A 338 -16.88 0.41 -9.04
C LEU A 338 -16.14 1.58 -9.71
N ALA A 339 -14.81 1.64 -9.59
CA ALA A 339 -13.96 2.56 -10.35
C ALA A 339 -13.91 2.17 -11.84
N ALA A 340 -13.87 0.87 -12.12
CA ALA A 340 -13.99 0.34 -13.47
C ALA A 340 -15.38 0.62 -14.08
N SER A 341 -16.45 0.61 -13.28
CA SER A 341 -17.82 0.93 -13.72
C SER A 341 -18.11 2.42 -13.83
N ALA A 342 -17.28 3.29 -13.23
CA ALA A 342 -17.30 4.73 -13.48
C ALA A 342 -16.68 5.10 -14.85
N GLY A 343 -16.00 4.16 -15.51
CA GLY A 343 -15.52 4.25 -16.88
C GLY A 343 -14.09 3.71 -17.02
N ALA A 344 -13.87 2.81 -17.99
CA ALA A 344 -12.54 2.29 -18.31
C ALA A 344 -11.51 3.41 -18.55
N ALA A 345 -11.94 4.53 -19.14
CA ALA A 345 -11.11 5.70 -19.37
C ALA A 345 -10.56 6.32 -18.06
N LEU A 346 -11.36 6.38 -16.99
CA LEU A 346 -10.91 6.92 -15.70
C LEU A 346 -9.89 5.99 -15.03
N THR A 347 -10.14 4.69 -15.07
CA THR A 347 -9.23 3.68 -14.50
C THR A 347 -7.88 3.70 -15.22
N VAL A 348 -7.89 3.72 -16.56
CA VAL A 348 -6.68 3.88 -17.37
C VAL A 348 -5.98 5.20 -17.05
N SER A 349 -6.75 6.29 -16.90
CA SER A 349 -6.18 7.61 -16.55
C SER A 349 -5.46 7.59 -15.21
N VAL A 350 -6.03 6.98 -14.16
CA VAL A 350 -5.38 6.83 -12.85
C VAL A 350 -4.07 6.07 -12.98
N ILE A 351 -4.08 4.91 -13.66
CA ILE A 351 -2.89 4.08 -13.83
C ILE A 351 -1.80 4.84 -14.60
N VAL A 352 -2.16 5.45 -15.74
CA VAL A 352 -1.21 6.15 -16.61
C VAL A 352 -0.65 7.38 -15.91
N LEU A 353 -1.48 8.23 -15.28
CA LEU A 353 -0.98 9.42 -14.60
C LEU A 353 -0.10 9.08 -13.40
N TRP A 354 -0.47 8.07 -12.62
CA TRP A 354 0.35 7.59 -11.52
C TRP A 354 1.73 7.12 -12.00
N ARG A 355 1.75 6.31 -13.07
CA ARG A 355 3.01 5.80 -13.65
C ARG A 355 3.81 6.87 -14.36
N LEU A 356 3.15 7.87 -14.94
CA LEU A 356 3.80 9.05 -15.48
C LEU A 356 4.49 9.85 -14.38
N ALA A 357 3.85 10.01 -13.21
CA ALA A 357 4.48 10.66 -12.05
C ALA A 357 5.72 9.89 -11.55
N ASP A 358 5.64 8.55 -11.46
CA ASP A 358 6.78 7.69 -11.12
C ASP A 358 7.95 7.91 -12.11
N TRP A 359 7.64 7.86 -13.40
CA TRP A 359 8.60 7.99 -14.49
C TRP A 359 9.24 9.37 -14.52
N LEU A 360 8.43 10.44 -14.44
CA LEU A 360 8.91 11.82 -14.37
C LEU A 360 9.80 12.05 -13.15
N GLY A 361 9.50 11.45 -12.00
CA GLY A 361 10.36 11.52 -10.82
C GLY A 361 11.77 10.97 -11.08
N ARG A 362 11.86 9.80 -11.71
CA ARG A 362 13.18 9.20 -12.07
C ARG A 362 13.95 10.05 -13.04
N TRP A 363 13.27 10.54 -14.08
CA TRP A 363 13.89 11.40 -15.08
C TRP A 363 14.24 12.77 -14.52
N ALA A 364 13.51 13.30 -13.54
CA ALA A 364 13.86 14.53 -12.85
C ALA A 364 15.14 14.35 -12.02
N TRP A 365 15.30 13.21 -11.34
CA TRP A 365 16.56 12.89 -10.65
C TRP A 365 17.73 12.82 -11.64
N ILE A 366 17.57 12.09 -12.76
CA ILE A 366 18.62 11.95 -13.79
C ILE A 366 18.90 13.31 -14.46
N GLY A 367 17.86 14.09 -14.74
CA GLY A 367 18.00 15.43 -15.30
C GLY A 367 18.75 16.36 -14.35
N ALA A 368 18.43 16.33 -13.06
CA ALA A 368 19.13 17.10 -12.05
C ALA A 368 20.62 16.73 -12.00
N THR A 369 20.97 15.44 -12.09
CA THR A 369 22.39 15.05 -12.09
C THR A 369 23.13 15.48 -13.34
N ARG A 370 22.46 15.50 -14.50
CA ARG A 370 23.02 16.03 -15.76
C ARG A 370 23.24 17.54 -15.72
N ILE A 371 22.34 18.28 -15.06
CA ILE A 371 22.46 19.75 -14.91
C ILE A 371 23.60 20.13 -13.95
N LEU A 372 23.74 19.40 -12.84
CA LEU A 372 24.81 19.63 -11.87
C LEU A 372 26.20 19.29 -12.43
N GLY A 373 26.25 18.34 -13.37
CA GLY A 373 27.48 17.91 -14.03
C GLY A 373 28.38 17.07 -13.12
N PRO A 374 29.55 16.64 -13.60
CA PRO A 374 30.52 15.92 -12.77
C PRO A 374 31.02 16.83 -11.64
N GLN A 375 30.96 16.32 -10.42
CA GLN A 375 31.38 17.01 -9.19
C GLN A 375 32.25 16.05 -8.37
N ASP A 376 32.98 16.58 -7.40
CA ASP A 376 33.73 15.77 -6.45
C ASP A 376 32.81 14.85 -5.63
N GLN A 377 33.35 13.73 -5.14
CA GLN A 377 32.60 12.72 -4.40
C GLN A 377 31.97 13.28 -3.11
N LEU A 378 32.64 14.22 -2.42
CA LEU A 378 32.09 14.83 -1.21
C LEU A 378 30.89 15.73 -1.53
N VAL A 379 30.99 16.51 -2.60
CA VAL A 379 29.90 17.35 -3.09
C VAL A 379 28.71 16.47 -3.51
N TRP A 380 28.97 15.37 -4.19
CA TRP A 380 27.92 14.41 -4.54
C TRP A 380 27.25 13.79 -3.32
N ARG A 381 28.00 13.38 -2.29
CA ARG A 381 27.40 12.87 -1.04
C ARG A 381 26.45 13.87 -0.38
N LEU A 382 26.77 15.17 -0.45
CA LEU A 382 25.92 16.24 0.09
C LEU A 382 24.69 16.51 -0.79
N LEU A 383 24.84 16.47 -2.12
CA LEU A 383 23.77 16.72 -3.08
C LEU A 383 22.81 15.53 -3.27
N GLU A 384 23.28 14.31 -3.06
CA GLU A 384 22.48 13.10 -3.23
C GLU A 384 21.32 13.05 -2.24
N ALA A 385 21.56 13.41 -0.98
CA ALA A 385 20.54 13.40 0.07
C ALA A 385 19.30 14.25 -0.28
N PRO A 386 19.40 15.56 -0.60
CA PRO A 386 18.25 16.35 -0.98
C PRO A 386 17.60 15.88 -2.29
N LEU A 387 18.38 15.41 -3.28
CA LEU A 387 17.83 14.86 -4.52
C LEU A 387 16.99 13.59 -4.26
N ASN A 388 17.50 12.69 -3.43
CA ASN A 388 16.82 11.46 -3.04
C ASN A 388 15.56 11.77 -2.23
N ILE A 389 15.58 12.79 -1.36
CA ILE A 389 14.38 13.23 -0.62
C ILE A 389 13.32 13.79 -1.57
N LEU A 390 13.72 14.61 -2.55
CA LEU A 390 12.78 15.27 -3.46
C LEU A 390 12.18 14.31 -4.50
N PHE A 391 13.02 13.49 -5.13
CA PHE A 391 12.65 12.70 -6.31
C PHE A 391 12.63 11.19 -6.08
N GLY A 392 13.18 10.72 -4.96
CA GLY A 392 13.37 9.29 -4.67
C GLY A 392 14.69 8.76 -5.25
N VAL A 393 15.08 7.57 -4.79
CA VAL A 393 16.30 6.90 -5.26
C VAL A 393 16.01 6.15 -6.56
N PRO A 394 16.77 6.36 -7.64
CA PRO A 394 16.63 5.58 -8.87
C PRO A 394 16.76 4.07 -8.62
N GLY A 395 15.87 3.29 -9.21
CA GLY A 395 15.88 1.82 -9.06
C GLY A 395 15.20 1.28 -7.80
N GLN A 396 14.80 2.14 -6.85
CA GLN A 396 13.99 1.75 -5.70
C GLN A 396 12.49 2.09 -5.89
N PRO A 397 11.58 1.53 -5.08
CA PRO A 397 10.19 2.00 -5.03
C PRO A 397 10.15 3.50 -4.80
N GLN A 398 9.32 4.21 -5.55
CA GLN A 398 9.30 5.67 -5.51
C GLN A 398 8.75 6.17 -4.17
N ASN A 399 9.57 6.94 -3.48
CA ASN A 399 9.27 7.56 -2.19
C ASN A 399 9.59 9.05 -2.16
N GLY A 400 9.96 9.68 -3.28
CA GLY A 400 10.30 11.09 -3.32
C GLY A 400 9.12 11.98 -2.95
N LEU A 401 9.39 13.06 -2.21
CA LEU A 401 8.43 14.06 -1.76
C LEU A 401 7.49 14.50 -2.90
N ILE A 402 8.05 14.95 -4.02
CA ILE A 402 7.28 15.52 -5.13
C ILE A 402 6.42 14.42 -5.76
N VAL A 403 7.01 13.25 -5.99
CA VAL A 403 6.35 12.11 -6.65
C VAL A 403 5.15 11.65 -5.82
N VAL A 404 5.34 11.44 -4.52
CA VAL A 404 4.29 10.99 -3.60
C VAL A 404 3.16 12.01 -3.53
N ILE A 405 3.44 13.30 -3.42
CA ILE A 405 2.38 14.32 -3.35
C ILE A 405 1.56 14.34 -4.64
N VAL A 406 2.22 14.32 -5.80
CA VAL A 406 1.54 14.30 -7.11
C VAL A 406 0.67 13.05 -7.23
N GLN A 407 1.19 11.90 -6.81
CA GLN A 407 0.49 10.62 -6.76
C GLN A 407 -0.80 10.68 -5.92
N PHE A 408 -0.73 11.20 -4.70
CA PHE A 408 -1.91 11.35 -3.85
C PHE A 408 -2.94 12.33 -4.44
N CYS A 409 -2.49 13.42 -5.06
CA CYS A 409 -3.38 14.34 -5.78
C CYS A 409 -4.09 13.66 -6.95
N ILE A 410 -3.40 12.80 -7.72
CA ILE A 410 -3.98 11.99 -8.81
C ILE A 410 -5.05 11.05 -8.25
N LEU A 411 -4.76 10.32 -7.17
CA LEU A 411 -5.75 9.40 -6.60
C LEU A 411 -7.00 10.13 -6.09
N ALA A 412 -6.82 11.22 -5.35
CA ALA A 412 -7.93 12.01 -4.83
C ALA A 412 -8.80 12.60 -5.96
N ALA A 413 -8.17 13.08 -7.03
CA ALA A 413 -8.88 13.59 -8.20
C ALA A 413 -9.64 12.48 -8.93
N GLY A 414 -9.05 11.30 -9.09
CA GLY A 414 -9.72 10.15 -9.68
C GLY A 414 -10.94 9.70 -8.86
N LEU A 415 -10.83 9.69 -7.53
CA LEU A 415 -11.93 9.33 -6.62
C LEU A 415 -13.11 10.31 -6.72
N GLU A 416 -12.82 11.60 -6.79
CA GLU A 416 -13.82 12.66 -7.00
C GLU A 416 -14.56 12.50 -8.32
N LEU A 417 -13.83 12.22 -9.41
CA LEU A 417 -14.44 12.01 -10.73
C LEU A 417 -15.28 10.72 -10.77
N ALA A 418 -14.82 9.65 -10.13
CA ALA A 418 -15.60 8.43 -9.98
C ALA A 418 -16.92 8.69 -9.23
N GLY A 419 -16.87 9.46 -8.14
CA GLY A 419 -18.06 9.86 -7.38
C GLY A 419 -19.05 10.70 -8.20
N ARG A 420 -18.57 11.59 -9.07
CA ARG A 420 -19.43 12.39 -9.97
C ARG A 420 -20.12 11.53 -11.02
N ALA A 421 -19.39 10.60 -11.65
CA ALA A 421 -19.96 9.69 -12.65
C ALA A 421 -21.09 8.85 -12.06
N GLN A 422 -20.94 8.38 -10.82
CA GLN A 422 -21.98 7.62 -10.12
C GLN A 422 -23.21 8.47 -9.76
N GLN A 423 -23.02 9.73 -9.33
CA GLN A 423 -24.16 10.63 -9.08
C GLN A 423 -24.98 10.86 -10.34
N GLN A 424 -24.31 11.06 -11.48
CA GLN A 424 -24.98 11.23 -12.78
C GLN A 424 -25.79 10.00 -13.18
N GLN A 425 -25.23 8.79 -12.98
CA GLN A 425 -25.96 7.53 -13.23
C GLN A 425 -27.16 7.36 -12.29
N ALA A 426 -27.06 7.75 -11.02
CA ALA A 426 -28.16 7.66 -10.06
C ALA A 426 -29.32 8.64 -10.34
N THR A 427 -29.02 9.78 -10.98
CA THR A 427 -30.03 10.78 -11.38
C THR A 427 -30.59 10.58 -12.79
N ALA A 428 -30.10 9.59 -13.55
CA ALA A 428 -30.60 9.32 -14.89
C ALA A 428 -32.01 8.71 -14.81
N PRO A 429 -33.01 9.27 -15.53
CA PRO A 429 -34.37 8.72 -15.54
C PRO A 429 -34.37 7.30 -16.11
N GLU A 430 -35.10 6.40 -15.45
CA GLU A 430 -35.28 5.01 -15.88
C GLU A 430 -35.94 5.00 -17.28
N PRO A 431 -35.40 4.26 -18.26
CA PRO A 431 -35.99 4.21 -19.60
C PRO A 431 -37.40 3.65 -19.49
N ALA A 432 -38.38 4.40 -20.00
CA ALA A 432 -39.78 4.00 -20.00
C ALA A 432 -39.92 2.59 -20.58
N PRO A 433 -40.70 1.69 -19.93
CA PRO A 433 -40.93 0.36 -20.46
C PRO A 433 -41.54 0.50 -21.86
N GLN A 434 -40.87 -0.06 -22.86
CA GLN A 434 -41.41 -0.19 -24.20
C GLN A 434 -42.60 -1.15 -24.11
N SER A 435 -43.81 -0.58 -24.22
CA SER A 435 -45.10 -1.28 -24.32
C SER A 435 -45.38 -1.75 -25.73
#